data_AF-A0A0K0DYI9-F1
#
_entry.id   AF-A0A0K0DYI9-F1
#
_cell.length_a   1.000
_cell.length_b   1.000
_cell.length_c   1.000
_cell.angle_alpha   90.00
_cell.angle_beta   90.00
_cell.angle_gamma   90.00
#
_symmetry.space_group_name_H-M   'P 1'
#
loop_
_entity.id
_entity.type
_entity.pdbx_description
1 polymer ?
#
loop_
_entity_poly.entity_id
_entity_poly.type
_entity_poly.pdbx_seq_one_letter_code
_entity_poly.pdbx_strand_id
1 'polypeptide(L)'
;MAFLRVPPKGAKVAPWVPELIFAPVSRAFERLGVYFYNRVISRTEIGLFDKRWNKNIHGPYCHWRYYGKPDVKLMDVKISELGAWFARREKTPGALYNEFMRNIWRVHNLYFSGPVYNNTIKTVFRFIFLFSFVNWIAKFQRYMDFQKARYHW
;
A
#
# COMPACT_ATOMS: atom_id res chain seq x y z
N MET A 1 15.24 7.96 11.31
CA MET A 1 15.47 6.92 10.29
C MET A 1 16.95 6.49 10.25
N ALA A 2 17.59 6.20 11.40
CA ALA A 2 19.01 5.83 11.43
C ALA A 2 19.27 4.39 10.90
N PHE A 3 18.29 3.50 11.03
CA PHE A 3 18.43 2.08 10.68
C PHE A 3 18.49 1.78 9.17
N LEU A 4 17.99 2.69 8.32
CA LEU A 4 18.02 2.54 6.85
C LEU A 4 19.26 3.15 6.19
N ARG A 5 20.14 3.79 6.97
CA ARG A 5 21.38 4.36 6.42
C ARG A 5 22.35 3.22 6.14
N VAL A 6 22.89 3.19 4.93
CA VAL A 6 23.96 2.25 4.58
C VAL A 6 25.11 2.47 5.58
N PRO A 7 25.59 1.41 6.24
CA PRO A 7 26.67 1.55 7.21
C PRO A 7 27.93 2.11 6.53
N PRO A 8 28.74 2.93 7.24
CA PRO A 8 30.00 3.47 6.71
C PRO A 8 30.91 2.37 6.16
N LYS A 9 31.67 2.65 5.08
CA LYS A 9 32.64 1.69 4.54
C LYS A 9 33.59 1.22 5.65
N GLY A 10 33.62 -0.07 5.93
CA GLY A 10 34.44 -0.68 6.98
C GLY A 10 33.73 -0.95 8.32
N ALA A 11 32.45 -0.56 8.45
CA ALA A 11 31.66 -0.91 9.62
C ALA A 11 31.38 -2.42 9.66
N LYS A 12 31.87 -3.08 10.71
CA LYS A 12 31.58 -4.50 10.97
C LYS A 12 30.19 -4.63 11.57
N VAL A 13 29.19 -4.86 10.73
CA VAL A 13 27.86 -5.28 11.16
C VAL A 13 27.93 -6.76 11.58
N ALA A 14 28.31 -6.99 12.83
CA ALA A 14 28.20 -8.31 13.44
C ALA A 14 26.75 -8.54 13.89
N PRO A 15 26.12 -9.67 13.54
CA PRO A 15 24.81 -10.02 14.10
C PRO A 15 24.92 -10.16 15.62
N TRP A 16 23.81 -9.94 16.34
CA TRP A 16 23.76 -10.13 17.80
C TRP A 16 23.90 -11.61 18.23
N VAL A 17 23.87 -12.52 17.26
CA VAL A 17 24.00 -13.98 17.41
C VAL A 17 25.33 -14.40 16.77
N PRO A 18 26.03 -15.41 17.32
CA PRO A 18 27.22 -15.96 16.69
C PRO A 18 27.02 -16.28 15.20
N GLU A 19 28.01 -15.94 14.38
CA GLU A 19 27.97 -16.11 12.92
C GLU A 19 27.71 -17.58 12.51
N LEU A 20 28.22 -18.53 13.32
CA LEU A 20 27.99 -19.96 13.17
C LEU A 20 26.51 -20.36 13.16
N ILE A 21 25.65 -19.59 13.83
CA ILE A 21 24.20 -19.84 13.90
C ILE A 21 23.47 -18.93 12.90
N PHE A 22 23.84 -17.66 12.84
CA PHE A 22 23.16 -16.69 11.99
C PHE A 22 23.32 -17.02 10.50
N ALA A 23 24.53 -17.37 10.04
CA ALA A 23 24.81 -17.66 8.64
C ALA A 23 24.02 -18.87 8.08
N PRO A 24 23.95 -20.04 8.74
CA PRO A 24 23.15 -21.15 8.23
C PRO A 24 21.64 -20.87 8.32
N VAL A 25 21.16 -20.21 9.37
CA VAL A 25 19.73 -19.90 9.52
C VAL A 25 19.26 -18.90 8.47
N SER A 26 20.03 -17.82 8.24
CA SER A 26 19.74 -16.83 7.20
C SER A 26 19.76 -17.46 5.80
N ARG A 27 20.77 -18.29 5.48
CA ARG A 27 20.81 -19.03 4.22
C ARG A 27 19.65 -20.02 4.08
N ALA A 28 19.23 -20.68 5.16
CA ALA A 28 18.09 -21.57 5.13
C ALA A 28 16.79 -20.80 4.87
N PHE A 29 16.59 -19.66 5.53
CA PHE A 29 15.43 -18.79 5.31
C PHE A 29 15.40 -18.22 3.90
N GLU A 30 16.55 -17.74 3.38
CA GLU A 30 16.69 -17.28 2.01
C GLU A 30 16.32 -18.39 1.01
N ARG A 31 16.89 -19.59 1.17
CA ARG A 31 16.59 -20.75 0.31
C ARG A 31 15.12 -21.17 0.39
N LEU A 32 14.53 -21.18 1.57
CA LEU A 32 13.10 -21.47 1.76
C LEU A 32 12.24 -20.40 1.10
N GLY A 33 12.60 -19.12 1.24
CA GLY A 33 11.91 -18.00 0.59
C GLY A 33 11.98 -18.07 -0.93
N VAL A 34 13.17 -18.31 -1.48
CA VAL A 34 13.40 -18.48 -2.93
C VAL A 34 12.64 -19.70 -3.45
N TYR A 35 12.70 -20.83 -2.75
CA TYR A 35 11.95 -22.03 -3.09
C TYR A 35 10.43 -21.77 -3.10
N PHE A 36 9.90 -21.16 -2.05
CA PHE A 36 8.48 -20.83 -1.94
C PHE A 36 8.04 -19.86 -3.04
N TYR A 37 8.83 -18.81 -3.32
CA TYR A 37 8.53 -17.88 -4.40
C TYR A 37 8.50 -18.58 -5.75
N ASN A 38 9.54 -19.36 -6.09
CA ASN A 38 9.64 -20.04 -7.39
C ASN A 38 8.63 -21.16 -7.58
N ARG A 39 8.18 -21.79 -6.49
CA ARG A 39 7.29 -22.94 -6.54
C ARG A 39 5.82 -22.54 -6.42
N VAL A 40 5.51 -21.53 -5.61
CA VAL A 40 4.14 -21.14 -5.27
C VAL A 40 3.81 -19.79 -5.89
N ILE A 41 4.44 -18.71 -5.45
CA ILE A 41 4.03 -17.34 -5.80
C ILE A 41 4.18 -17.06 -7.29
N SER A 42 5.30 -17.42 -7.90
CA SER A 42 5.56 -17.20 -9.33
C SER A 42 4.60 -17.96 -10.25
N ARG A 43 3.96 -19.01 -9.74
CA ARG A 43 2.95 -19.80 -10.47
C ARG A 43 1.53 -19.31 -10.26
N THR A 44 1.33 -18.34 -9.37
CA THR A 44 0.03 -17.72 -9.11
C THR A 44 -0.09 -16.40 -9.87
N GLU A 45 -1.33 -15.97 -10.07
CA GLU A 45 -1.64 -14.70 -10.73
C GLU A 45 -1.72 -13.53 -9.75
N ILE A 46 -1.18 -13.71 -8.54
CA ILE A 46 -1.25 -12.76 -7.44
C ILE A 46 -0.31 -11.59 -7.74
N GLY A 47 -0.83 -10.36 -7.70
CA GLY A 47 -0.05 -9.14 -7.91
C GLY A 47 0.17 -8.75 -9.38
N LEU A 48 -0.30 -9.56 -10.33
CA LEU A 48 -0.34 -9.20 -11.75
C LEU A 48 -1.55 -8.30 -12.06
N PHE A 49 -1.51 -7.60 -13.19
CA PHE A 49 -2.68 -6.87 -13.68
C PHE A 49 -3.82 -7.84 -13.99
N ASP A 50 -5.06 -7.38 -13.81
CA ASP A 50 -6.24 -8.14 -14.21
C ASP A 50 -6.11 -8.51 -15.70
N LYS A 51 -6.22 -9.80 -16.02
CA LYS A 51 -6.14 -10.32 -17.40
C LYS A 51 -7.12 -9.66 -18.35
N ARG A 52 -8.24 -9.16 -17.81
CA ARG A 52 -9.31 -8.51 -18.57
C ARG A 52 -8.96 -7.07 -18.92
N TRP A 53 -7.90 -6.51 -18.34
CA TRP A 53 -7.45 -5.16 -18.64
C TRP A 53 -6.67 -5.11 -19.95
N ASN A 54 -7.13 -4.25 -20.86
CA ASN A 54 -6.41 -3.87 -22.07
C ASN A 54 -6.08 -2.36 -22.00
N LYS A 55 -4.79 -2.01 -22.11
CA LYS A 55 -4.29 -0.63 -22.09
C LYS A 55 -4.95 0.26 -23.16
N ASN A 56 -5.22 -0.28 -24.34
CA ASN A 56 -5.78 0.49 -25.46
C ASN A 56 -7.26 0.80 -25.27
N ILE A 57 -7.99 -0.04 -24.54
CA ILE A 57 -9.44 0.11 -24.30
C ILE A 57 -9.68 0.87 -23.00
N HIS A 58 -8.93 0.56 -21.95
CA HIS A 58 -9.18 1.03 -20.60
C HIS A 58 -8.29 2.20 -20.17
N GLY A 59 -7.23 2.51 -20.92
CA GLY A 59 -6.24 3.51 -20.54
C GLY A 59 -5.39 3.07 -19.33
N PRO A 60 -4.95 4.02 -18.48
CA PRO A 60 -4.18 3.73 -17.27
C PRO A 60 -4.90 2.74 -16.36
N TYR A 61 -4.12 1.82 -15.76
CA TYR A 61 -4.68 0.82 -14.86
C TYR A 61 -5.26 1.47 -13.59
N CYS A 62 -6.53 1.18 -13.33
CA CYS A 62 -7.30 1.69 -12.19
C CYS A 62 -7.58 0.54 -11.24
N HIS A 63 -6.80 0.45 -10.16
CA HIS A 63 -6.84 -0.66 -9.20
C HIS A 63 -8.22 -0.92 -8.56
N TRP A 64 -9.09 0.09 -8.47
CA TRP A 64 -10.42 -0.02 -7.84
C TRP A 64 -11.55 -0.40 -8.82
N ARG A 65 -11.29 -0.35 -10.13
CA ARG A 65 -12.26 -0.66 -11.19
C ARG A 65 -12.27 -2.16 -11.47
N TYR A 66 -13.44 -2.71 -11.73
CA TYR A 66 -13.57 -4.07 -12.25
C TYR A 66 -13.58 -4.02 -13.78
N TYR A 67 -12.73 -4.84 -14.41
CA TYR A 67 -12.62 -4.91 -15.87
C TYR A 67 -13.45 -6.04 -16.49
N GLY A 68 -14.12 -6.86 -15.66
CA GLY A 68 -15.03 -7.90 -16.13
C GLY A 68 -16.46 -7.42 -16.36
N LYS A 69 -17.29 -8.35 -16.84
CA LYS A 69 -18.75 -8.16 -16.89
C LYS A 69 -19.29 -8.04 -15.45
N PRO A 70 -19.93 -6.92 -15.07
CA PRO A 70 -20.53 -6.81 -13.75
C PRO A 70 -21.66 -7.84 -13.59
N ASP A 71 -21.67 -8.53 -12.46
CA ASP A 71 -22.74 -9.45 -12.05
C ASP A 71 -23.71 -8.72 -11.11
N VAL A 72 -24.85 -9.35 -10.81
CA VAL A 72 -25.85 -8.82 -9.87
C VAL A 72 -25.21 -8.67 -8.49
N LYS A 73 -25.44 -7.54 -7.81
CA LYS A 73 -24.94 -7.30 -6.45
C LYS A 73 -25.62 -8.29 -5.50
N LEU A 74 -24.91 -8.73 -4.48
CA LEU A 74 -25.42 -9.72 -3.52
C LEU A 74 -26.80 -9.34 -2.93
N MET A 75 -27.01 -8.04 -2.64
CA MET A 75 -28.26 -7.54 -2.06
C MET A 75 -29.44 -7.48 -3.04
N ASP A 76 -29.17 -7.60 -4.34
CA ASP A 76 -30.19 -7.58 -5.41
C ASP A 76 -30.54 -9.00 -5.90
N VAL A 77 -29.89 -10.04 -5.35
CA VAL A 77 -30.09 -11.44 -5.75
C VAL A 77 -31.26 -12.04 -4.98
N LYS A 78 -32.15 -12.76 -5.69
CA LYS A 78 -33.21 -13.54 -5.05
C LYS A 78 -32.61 -14.68 -4.23
N ILE A 79 -33.16 -14.96 -3.06
CA ILE A 79 -32.70 -16.04 -2.17
C ILE A 79 -32.65 -17.39 -2.89
N SER A 80 -33.63 -17.66 -3.77
CA SER A 80 -33.69 -18.87 -4.59
C SER A 80 -32.53 -19.00 -5.59
N GLU A 81 -31.90 -17.89 -5.99
CA GLU A 81 -30.82 -17.84 -6.98
C GLU A 81 -29.43 -17.73 -6.32
N LEU A 82 -29.34 -17.62 -5.00
CA LEU A 82 -28.08 -17.44 -4.27
C LEU A 82 -27.07 -18.55 -4.55
N GLY A 83 -27.51 -19.81 -4.57
CA GLY A 83 -26.64 -20.96 -4.86
C GLY A 83 -26.01 -20.85 -6.25
N ALA A 84 -26.82 -20.55 -7.27
CA ALA A 84 -26.34 -20.32 -8.63
C ALA A 84 -25.43 -19.08 -8.72
N TRP A 85 -25.74 -18.03 -7.96
CA TRP A 85 -24.92 -16.82 -7.89
C TRP A 85 -23.52 -17.09 -7.32
N PHE A 86 -23.41 -17.88 -6.25
CA PHE A 86 -22.10 -18.32 -5.73
C PHE A 86 -21.37 -19.26 -6.68
N ALA A 87 -22.10 -20.10 -7.43
CA ALA A 87 -21.51 -21.04 -8.37
C ALA A 87 -20.80 -20.35 -9.56
N ARG A 88 -21.32 -19.22 -10.05
CA ARG A 88 -20.74 -18.48 -11.19
C ARG A 88 -19.43 -17.74 -10.90
N ARG A 89 -19.01 -17.64 -9.64
CA ARG A 89 -17.82 -16.87 -9.23
C ARG A 89 -16.54 -17.69 -9.36
N GLU A 90 -15.47 -17.02 -9.78
CA GLU A 90 -14.13 -17.57 -9.72
C GLU A 90 -13.68 -17.67 -8.25
N LYS A 91 -13.35 -18.88 -7.81
CA LYS A 91 -12.96 -19.20 -6.42
C LYS A 91 -11.45 -19.43 -6.30
N THR A 92 -10.67 -18.90 -7.25
CA THR A 92 -9.22 -19.03 -7.23
C THR A 92 -8.61 -18.11 -6.17
N PRO A 93 -7.47 -18.47 -5.55
CA PRO A 93 -6.78 -17.59 -4.61
C PRO A 93 -6.42 -16.22 -5.22
N GLY A 94 -6.09 -16.18 -6.52
CA GLY A 94 -5.83 -14.94 -7.25
C GLY A 94 -7.09 -14.07 -7.39
N ALA A 95 -8.25 -14.65 -7.68
CA ALA A 95 -9.51 -13.90 -7.73
C ALA A 95 -9.84 -13.28 -6.36
N LEU A 96 -9.67 -14.03 -5.27
CA LEU A 96 -9.89 -13.51 -3.91
C LEU A 96 -8.94 -12.34 -3.59
N TYR A 97 -7.65 -12.48 -3.91
CA TYR A 97 -6.67 -11.40 -3.72
C TYR A 97 -7.02 -10.15 -4.53
N ASN A 98 -7.36 -10.31 -5.81
CA ASN A 98 -7.69 -9.20 -6.71
C ASN A 98 -8.95 -8.46 -6.22
N GLU A 99 -9.97 -9.17 -5.76
CA GLU A 99 -11.19 -8.60 -5.18
C GLU A 99 -10.90 -7.83 -3.87
N PHE A 100 -10.09 -8.41 -2.98
CA PHE A 100 -9.69 -7.77 -1.73
C PHE A 100 -8.92 -6.47 -1.98
N MET A 101 -7.89 -6.53 -2.83
CA MET A 101 -7.09 -5.36 -3.18
C MET A 101 -7.93 -4.29 -3.88
N ARG A 102 -8.82 -4.69 -4.78
CA ARG A 102 -9.72 -3.75 -5.45
C ARG A 102 -10.62 -3.00 -4.47
N ASN A 103 -11.16 -3.68 -3.46
CA ASN A 103 -11.99 -3.03 -2.45
C ASN A 103 -11.17 -2.09 -1.54
N ILE A 104 -9.95 -2.45 -1.17
CA ILE A 104 -9.04 -1.53 -0.46
C ILE A 104 -8.81 -0.26 -1.28
N TRP A 105 -8.46 -0.42 -2.55
CA TRP A 105 -8.23 0.72 -3.44
C TRP A 105 -9.50 1.52 -3.71
N ARG A 106 -10.67 0.87 -3.72
CA ARG A 106 -11.96 1.55 -3.83
C ARG A 106 -12.24 2.44 -2.62
N VAL A 107 -12.09 1.90 -1.41
CA VAL A 107 -12.24 2.66 -0.16
C VAL A 107 -11.22 3.80 -0.14
N HIS A 108 -9.97 3.52 -0.54
CA HIS A 108 -8.93 4.54 -0.64
C HIS A 108 -9.29 5.66 -1.61
N ASN A 109 -9.75 5.32 -2.82
CA ASN A 109 -10.15 6.30 -3.80
C ASN A 109 -11.37 7.10 -3.36
N LEU A 110 -12.36 6.45 -2.73
CA LEU A 110 -13.60 7.11 -2.33
C LEU A 110 -13.40 8.03 -1.12
N TYR A 111 -12.71 7.56 -0.07
CA TYR A 111 -12.66 8.24 1.23
C TYR A 111 -11.31 8.88 1.58
N PHE A 112 -10.19 8.37 1.04
CA PHE A 112 -8.84 8.76 1.49
C PHE A 112 -8.03 9.58 0.50
N SER A 113 -8.31 9.54 -0.80
CA SER A 113 -7.53 10.27 -1.81
C SER A 113 -8.40 11.05 -2.79
N GLY A 114 -9.46 10.42 -3.30
CA GLY A 114 -10.24 10.97 -4.40
C GLY A 114 -11.13 12.17 -4.05
N PRO A 115 -11.83 12.70 -5.05
CA PRO A 115 -12.64 13.91 -4.95
C PRO A 115 -14.10 13.64 -4.53
N VAL A 116 -14.54 12.38 -4.51
CA VAL A 116 -15.96 12.01 -4.44
C VAL A 116 -16.55 12.24 -3.06
N TYR A 117 -15.86 11.83 -2.00
CA TYR A 117 -16.28 12.11 -0.63
C TYR A 117 -15.29 13.04 0.06
N ASN A 118 -15.80 13.80 1.03
CA ASN A 118 -15.00 14.74 1.79
C ASN A 118 -13.97 13.95 2.60
N ASN A 119 -12.71 14.09 2.21
CA ASN A 119 -11.65 13.20 2.63
C ASN A 119 -11.21 13.51 4.07
N THR A 120 -11.45 12.57 4.98
CA THR A 120 -11.10 12.71 6.40
C THR A 120 -9.61 13.01 6.59
N ILE A 121 -8.73 12.40 5.78
CA ILE A 121 -7.29 12.66 5.81
C ILE A 121 -6.98 14.11 5.41
N LYS A 122 -7.61 14.65 4.35
CA LYS A 122 -7.44 16.07 3.97
C LYS A 122 -7.85 16.99 5.13
N THR A 123 -8.96 16.68 5.80
CA THR A 123 -9.43 17.45 6.96
C THR A 123 -8.45 17.37 8.13
N VAL A 124 -7.96 16.18 8.47
CA VAL A 124 -6.95 15.98 9.53
C VAL A 124 -5.68 16.77 9.24
N PHE A 125 -5.14 16.69 8.02
CA PHE A 125 -3.95 17.46 7.64
C PHE A 125 -4.19 18.97 7.68
N ARG A 126 -5.37 19.46 7.25
CA ARG A 126 -5.72 20.88 7.39
C ARG A 126 -5.67 21.34 8.85
N PHE A 127 -6.18 20.53 9.79
CA PHE A 127 -6.09 20.84 11.22
C PHE A 127 -4.66 20.80 11.75
N ILE A 128 -3.84 19.82 11.36
CA ILE A 128 -2.44 19.74 11.76
C ILE A 128 -1.65 20.96 11.26
N PHE A 129 -1.84 21.35 10.00
CA PHE A 129 -1.18 22.52 9.43
C PHE A 129 -1.65 23.81 10.09
N LEU A 130 -2.96 23.96 10.33
CA LEU A 130 -3.52 25.10 11.04
C LEU A 130 -2.93 25.20 12.46
N PHE A 131 -2.91 24.09 13.21
CA PHE A 131 -2.33 24.06 14.55
C PHE A 131 -0.84 24.39 14.54
N SER A 132 -0.06 23.82 13.62
CA SER A 132 1.37 24.14 13.46
C SER A 132 1.59 25.62 13.13
N PHE A 133 0.76 26.18 12.25
CA PHE A 133 0.83 27.59 11.86
C PHE A 133 0.47 28.53 13.02
N VAL A 134 -0.58 28.21 13.80
CA VAL A 134 -0.96 28.96 15.00
C VAL A 134 0.15 28.91 16.06
N ASN A 135 0.77 27.75 16.27
CA ASN A 135 1.91 27.63 17.18
C ASN A 135 3.11 28.44 16.71
N TRP A 136 3.37 28.48 15.40
CA TRP A 136 4.41 29.33 14.83
C TRP A 136 4.09 30.81 15.06
N ILE A 137 2.87 31.28 14.79
CA ILE A 137 2.45 32.66 15.09
C ILE A 137 2.58 32.97 16.58
N ALA A 138 2.14 32.09 17.48
CA ALA A 138 2.25 32.32 18.92
C ALA A 138 3.71 32.46 19.40
N LYS A 139 4.68 31.94 18.64
CA LYS A 139 6.10 31.91 19.00
C LYS A 139 6.98 32.74 18.07
N PHE A 140 6.44 33.35 17.01
CA PHE A 140 7.24 33.95 15.93
C PHE A 140 8.16 35.05 16.47
N GLN A 141 7.71 35.81 17.48
CA GLN A 141 8.48 36.88 18.11
C GLN A 141 9.84 36.39 18.65
N ARG A 142 9.92 35.15 19.17
CA ARG A 142 11.18 34.56 19.68
C ARG A 142 12.21 34.31 18.58
N TYR A 143 11.77 34.27 17.32
CA TYR A 143 12.60 34.01 16.15
C TYR A 143 12.86 35.29 15.34
N MET A 144 12.32 36.43 15.76
CA MET A 144 12.59 37.73 15.10
C MET A 144 13.98 38.28 15.43
N ASP A 145 14.64 37.76 16.48
CA ASP A 145 15.99 38.18 16.88
C ASP A 145 17.08 37.83 15.84
N PHE A 146 16.78 36.91 14.90
CA PHE A 146 17.69 36.51 13.81
C PHE A 146 17.86 37.57 12.71
N GLN A 147 17.16 38.71 12.78
CA GLN A 147 17.26 39.81 11.81
C GLN A 147 18.68 40.41 11.66
N LYS A 148 19.61 40.11 12.56
CA LYS A 148 20.98 40.64 12.51
C LYS A 148 21.94 39.83 11.63
N ALA A 149 21.56 38.63 11.18
CA ALA A 149 22.40 37.79 10.32
C ALA A 149 21.63 37.40 9.05
N ARG A 150 22.22 37.63 7.87
CA ARG A 150 21.67 37.10 6.61
C ARG A 150 21.67 35.57 6.66
N TYR A 151 20.53 34.95 6.38
CA TYR A 151 20.34 33.50 6.47
C TYR A 151 21.17 32.72 5.43
N HIS A 152 21.45 33.37 4.31
CA HIS A 152 22.41 32.94 3.31
C HIS A 152 23.40 34.09 3.10
N TRP A 153 24.68 33.74 2.98
CA TRP A 153 25.76 34.68 2.68
C TRP A 153 25.48 35.44 1.38
#